data_AF-A0A5C7EPJ4-F1
#
_entry.id   AF-A0A5C7EPJ4-F1
#
_cell.length_a   1.000
_cell.length_b   1.000
_cell.length_c   1.000
_cell.angle_alpha   90.00
_cell.angle_beta   90.00
_cell.angle_gamma   90.00
#
_symmetry.space_group_name_H-M   'P 1'
#
loop_
_entity.id
_entity.type
_entity.pdbx_description
1 polymer ?
#
loop_
_entity_poly.entity_id
_entity_poly.type
_entity_poly.pdbx_seq_one_letter_code
_entity_poly.pdbx_strand_id
1 'polypeptide(L)'
;MVLAETVRVLDTVFGYGRTDISTVIDALLGNAAYLIDGREAVASALARCRATNADFADRLIVARNMTAGCKHTASLDRAMQHLPSVVAV
;
A
#
# COMPACT_ATOMS: atom_id res chain seq x y z
N MET A 1 1.85 8.13 -2.54
CA MET A 1 3.11 7.97 -1.77
C MET A 1 2.88 8.27 -0.29
N VAL A 2 2.36 9.45 0.08
CA VAL A 2 2.08 9.80 1.49
C VAL A 2 1.23 8.75 2.23
N LEU A 3 0.12 8.29 1.64
CA LEU A 3 -0.73 7.28 2.27
C LEU A 3 -0.01 5.94 2.51
N ALA A 4 0.90 5.55 1.61
CA ALA A 4 1.67 4.31 1.78
C ALA A 4 2.65 4.44 2.97
N GLU A 5 3.24 5.63 3.14
CA GLU A 5 4.13 5.89 4.26
C GLU A 5 3.38 5.98 5.59
N THR A 6 2.18 6.58 5.59
CA THR A 6 1.30 6.55 6.76
C THR A 6 0.97 5.12 7.17
N VAL A 7 0.62 4.26 6.22
CA VAL A 7 0.36 2.83 6.48
C VAL A 7 1.60 2.14 7.05
N ARG A 8 2.77 2.36 6.44
CA ARG A 8 4.03 1.79 6.92
C ARG A 8 4.34 2.23 8.35
N VAL A 9 4.14 3.50 8.70
CA VAL A 9 4.37 4.00 10.06
C VAL A 9 3.37 3.37 11.05
N LEU A 10 2.10 3.24 10.67
CA LEU A 10 1.08 2.58 11.52
C LEU A 10 1.42 1.11 11.79
N ASP A 11 1.93 0.40 10.80
CA ASP A 11 2.33 -1.00 10.94
C ASP A 11 3.66 -1.14 11.71
N THR A 12 4.72 -0.47 11.25
CA THR A 12 6.08 -0.71 11.74
C THR A 12 6.41 0.01 13.05
N VAL A 13 5.90 1.23 13.26
CA VAL A 13 6.22 2.05 14.44
C VAL A 13 5.17 1.88 15.52
N PHE A 14 3.89 1.84 15.14
CA PHE A 14 2.79 1.72 16.08
C PHE A 14 2.30 0.28 16.29
N GLY A 15 2.74 -0.68 15.46
CA GLY A 15 2.38 -2.08 15.62
C GLY A 15 0.92 -2.39 15.33
N TYR A 16 0.20 -1.52 14.60
CA TYR A 16 -1.21 -1.74 14.31
C TYR A 16 -1.42 -2.94 13.40
N GLY A 17 -2.43 -3.74 13.73
CA GLY A 17 -2.81 -4.87 12.90
C GLY A 17 -3.38 -4.40 11.56
N ARG A 18 -3.21 -5.24 10.54
CA ARG A 18 -3.68 -4.93 9.18
C ARG A 18 -5.18 -4.67 9.07
N THR A 19 -5.99 -5.27 9.95
CA THR A 19 -7.43 -5.01 10.06
C THR A 19 -7.70 -3.59 10.54
N ASP A 20 -6.95 -3.12 11.53
CA ASP A 20 -7.07 -1.75 12.06
C ASP A 20 -6.66 -0.73 11.01
N ILE A 21 -5.52 -0.96 10.36
CA ILE A 21 -5.03 -0.13 9.25
C ILE A 21 -6.06 -0.10 8.10
N SER A 22 -6.61 -1.26 7.72
CA SER A 22 -7.64 -1.34 6.68
C SER A 22 -8.93 -0.59 7.04
N THR A 23 -9.25 -0.51 8.32
CA THR A 23 -10.42 0.23 8.83
C THR A 23 -10.17 1.73 8.74
N VAL A 24 -8.97 2.19 9.10
CA VAL A 24 -8.57 3.61 8.98
C VAL A 24 -8.58 4.06 7.52
N ILE A 25 -8.01 3.27 6.59
CA ILE A 25 -8.00 3.65 5.17
C ILE A 25 -9.43 3.73 4.60
N ASP A 26 -10.31 2.80 4.97
CA ASP A 26 -11.71 2.82 4.53
C ASP A 26 -12.45 4.07 5.04
N ALA A 27 -12.22 4.45 6.30
CA ALA A 27 -12.77 5.67 6.87
C ALA A 27 -12.23 6.94 6.17
N LEU A 28 -10.95 6.97 5.82
CA LEU A 28 -10.34 8.07 5.07
C LEU A 28 -10.90 8.17 3.65
N LEU A 29 -11.11 7.04 2.97
CA LEU A 29 -11.75 7.01 1.65
C LEU A 29 -13.22 7.45 1.74
N GLY A 30 -13.96 6.98 2.74
CA GLY A 30 -15.37 7.33 2.93
C GLY A 30 -15.61 8.80 3.29
N ASN A 31 -14.57 9.53 3.71
CA ASN A 31 -14.69 10.90 4.17
C ASN A 31 -14.41 11.91 3.04
N ALA A 32 -15.44 12.67 2.66
CA ALA A 32 -15.38 13.68 1.60
C ALA A 32 -14.44 14.87 1.90
N ALA A 33 -13.98 15.03 3.14
CA ALA A 33 -13.01 16.05 3.52
C ALA A 33 -11.60 15.76 2.99
N TYR A 34 -11.30 14.52 2.58
CA TYR A 34 -9.98 14.11 2.12
C TYR A 34 -9.95 13.86 0.61
N LEU A 35 -9.09 14.61 -0.09
CA LEU A 35 -8.74 14.31 -1.47
C LEU A 35 -7.59 13.30 -1.48
N ILE A 36 -7.91 12.03 -1.79
CA ILE A 36 -6.91 10.97 -1.85
C ILE A 36 -6.43 10.78 -3.29
N ASP A 37 -5.14 11.03 -3.48
CA ASP A 37 -4.45 10.81 -4.77
C ASP A 37 -4.50 9.33 -5.18
N GLY A 38 -5.01 9.05 -6.37
CA GLY A 38 -5.20 7.70 -6.88
C GLY A 38 -6.25 6.90 -6.11
N ARG A 39 -7.34 7.54 -5.67
CA ARG A 39 -8.45 6.96 -4.88
C ARG A 39 -8.88 5.55 -5.32
N GLU A 40 -9.06 5.31 -6.62
CA GLU A 40 -9.44 3.98 -7.12
C GLU A 40 -8.35 2.93 -6.92
N ALA A 41 -7.07 3.29 -7.12
CA ALA A 41 -5.95 2.41 -6.87
C ALA A 41 -5.84 2.06 -5.37
N VAL A 42 -6.12 3.03 -4.49
CA VAL A 42 -6.15 2.81 -3.03
C VAL A 42 -7.31 1.89 -2.65
N ALA A 43 -8.51 2.10 -3.18
CA ALA A 43 -9.66 1.24 -2.94
C ALA A 43 -9.43 -0.20 -3.44
N SER A 44 -8.85 -0.35 -4.63
CA SER A 44 -8.48 -1.65 -5.20
C SER A 44 -7.43 -2.37 -4.33
N ALA A 45 -6.40 -1.64 -3.89
CA ALA A 45 -5.40 -2.17 -2.98
C ALA A 45 -6.01 -2.61 -1.64
N LEU A 46 -6.97 -1.83 -1.09
CA LEU A 46 -7.64 -2.14 0.17
C LEU A 46 -8.48 -3.42 0.05
N ALA A 47 -9.24 -3.56 -1.04
CA ALA A 47 -10.01 -4.77 -1.33
C ALA A 47 -9.11 -6.02 -1.43
N ARG A 48 -7.96 -5.90 -2.12
CA ARG A 48 -6.97 -6.98 -2.24
C ARG A 48 -6.29 -7.31 -0.91
N CYS A 49 -6.07 -6.31 -0.07
CA CYS A 49 -5.46 -6.49 1.26
C CYS A 49 -6.42 -7.23 2.20
N ARG A 50 -7.72 -6.92 2.16
CA ARG A 50 -8.75 -7.67 2.89
C ARG A 50 -8.87 -9.12 2.40
N ALA A 51 -8.68 -9.37 1.10
CA ALA A 51 -8.82 -10.68 0.48
C ALA A 51 -7.56 -11.59 0.58
N THR A 52 -6.37 -11.03 0.82
CA THR A 52 -5.10 -11.79 0.79
C THR A 52 -4.20 -11.36 1.94
N ASN A 53 -3.39 -12.26 2.53
CA ASN A 53 -2.49 -11.96 3.66
C ASN A 53 -1.27 -11.07 3.30
N ALA A 54 -1.36 -10.26 2.25
CA ALA A 54 -0.25 -9.51 1.66
C ALA A 54 -0.26 -8.00 1.96
N ASP A 55 0.91 -7.45 2.27
CA ASP A 55 1.08 -6.07 2.73
C ASP A 55 0.57 -5.00 1.72
N PHE A 56 -0.14 -4.00 2.25
CA PHE A 56 -0.84 -2.96 1.48
C PHE A 56 0.15 -1.97 0.84
N ALA A 57 1.09 -1.49 1.65
CA ALA A 57 2.01 -0.43 1.25
C ALA A 57 2.89 -0.89 0.08
N ASP A 58 3.43 -2.11 0.20
CA ASP A 58 4.32 -2.71 -0.79
C ASP A 58 3.65 -2.87 -2.15
N ARG A 59 2.40 -3.33 -2.17
CA ARG A 59 1.64 -3.47 -3.42
C ARG A 59 1.23 -2.13 -4.03
N LEU A 60 0.93 -1.13 -3.22
CA LEU A 60 0.61 0.20 -3.71
C LEU A 60 1.84 0.86 -4.36
N ILE A 61 3.03 0.66 -3.79
CA ILE A 61 4.31 1.14 -4.36
C ILE A 61 4.57 0.47 -5.72
N VAL A 62 4.49 -0.86 -5.78
CA VAL A 62 4.68 -1.61 -7.03
C VAL A 62 3.67 -1.20 -8.10
N ALA A 63 2.39 -1.08 -7.74
CA ALA A 63 1.33 -0.69 -8.69
C ALA A 63 1.59 0.71 -9.26
N ARG A 64 1.99 1.68 -8.44
CA ARG A 64 2.30 3.03 -8.91
C ARG A 64 3.48 3.07 -9.87
N ASN A 65 4.55 2.35 -9.55
CA ASN A 65 5.73 2.29 -10.41
C ASN A 65 5.37 1.66 -11.77
N MET A 66 4.56 0.61 -11.77
CA MET A 66 4.05 0.02 -13.02
C MET A 66 3.20 1.01 -13.82
N THR A 67 2.29 1.77 -13.19
CA THR A 67 1.50 2.81 -13.86
C THR A 67 2.37 3.96 -14.40
N ALA A 68 3.50 4.25 -13.74
CA ALA A 68 4.48 5.24 -14.22
C ALA A 68 5.37 4.72 -15.35
N GLY A 69 5.18 3.47 -15.82
CA GLY A 69 5.98 2.86 -16.88
C GLY A 69 7.30 2.25 -16.41
N CYS A 70 7.52 2.17 -15.09
CA CYS A 70 8.69 1.48 -14.55
C CYS A 70 8.55 -0.03 -14.76
N LYS A 71 9.60 -0.67 -15.30
CA LYS A 71 9.62 -2.13 -15.51
C LYS A 71 9.87 -2.90 -14.22
N HIS A 72 10.58 -2.29 -13.27
CA HIS A 72 10.97 -2.90 -12.00
C HIS A 72 10.91 -1.87 -10.86
N THR A 73 10.67 -2.34 -9.64
CA THR A 73 10.75 -1.59 -8.39
C THR A 73 11.92 -2.12 -7.57
N ALA A 74 12.95 -1.30 -7.39
CA ALA A 74 14.05 -1.61 -6.48
C ALA A 74 13.58 -1.45 -5.01
N SER A 75 13.83 -2.45 -4.16
CA SER A 75 13.51 -2.36 -2.73
C SER A 75 14.61 -2.95 -1.85
N LEU A 76 14.91 -2.27 -0.74
CA LEU A 76 15.79 -2.75 0.34
C LEU A 76 15.03 -3.64 1.33
N ASP A 77 13.69 -3.68 1.24
CA ASP A 77 12.86 -4.52 2.07
C ASP A 77 12.81 -5.94 1.49
N ARG A 78 13.39 -6.89 2.22
CA ARG A 78 13.39 -8.31 1.84
C ARG A 78 11.99 -8.90 1.82
N ALA A 79 11.05 -8.35 2.59
CA ALA A 79 9.67 -8.79 2.55
C ALA A 79 9.04 -8.54 1.17
N MET A 80 9.47 -7.52 0.42
CA MET A 80 8.90 -7.21 -0.90
C MET A 80 9.32 -8.17 -2.02
N GLN A 81 10.28 -9.06 -1.80
CA GLN A 81 10.83 -9.96 -2.84
C GLN A 81 9.79 -10.90 -3.47
N HIS A 82 8.71 -11.21 -2.74
CA HIS A 82 7.66 -12.09 -3.25
C HIS A 82 6.70 -11.37 -4.22
N LEU A 83 6.82 -10.05 -4.40
CA LEU A 83 5.95 -9.27 -5.28
C LEU A 83 6.49 -9.23 -6.72
N PRO A 84 5.61 -9.35 -7.73
CA PRO A 84 6.01 -9.29 -9.12
C PRO A 84 6.63 -7.93 -9.46
N SER A 85 7.67 -7.95 -10.30
CA SER A 85 8.43 -6.76 -10.73
C SER A 85 9.21 -6.05 -9.62
N VAL A 86 9.41 -6.65 -8.44
CA VAL A 86 10.35 -6.14 -7.43
C VAL A 86 11.73 -6.76 -7.61
N VAL A 87 12.78 -5.94 -7.50
CA VAL A 87 14.18 -6.38 -7.49
C VAL A 87 14.79 -5.97 -6.15
N ALA A 88 15.37 -6.92 -5.42
CA ALA A 88 16.10 -6.62 -4.20
C ALA A 88 17.44 -5.94 -4.55
N VAL A 89 17.77 -4.87 -3.82
CA VAL A 89 19.06 -4.17 -3.90
C VAL A 89 19.83 -4.35 -2.60
#